data_AF-A0A2E3UST8-F1
#
_entry.id   AF-A0A2E3UST8-F1
#
_cell.length_a   1.000
_cell.length_b   1.000
_cell.length_c   1.000
_cell.angle_alpha   90.00
_cell.angle_beta   90.00
_cell.angle_gamma   90.00
#
_symmetry.space_group_name_H-M   'P 1'
#
loop_
_entity.id
_entity.type
_entity.pdbx_description
1 polymer ?
#
loop_
_entity_poly.entity_id
_entity_poly.type
_entity_poly.pdbx_seq_one_letter_code
_entity_poly.pdbx_strand_id
1 'polypeptide(L)'
;MIFKKFIFGITIYFLASCTCENNSKAMKNTEGQGKQDKSTEKKSEIASSKKGEKSATKEMEDIEKVKALHLAASQSCKIIVDSSDQMKYSQNGKDLKTLKVPSACKKFYIHLKHVGQLPSAAMGHNIVISKETDVDDLISKSLRAGKKGHYLPGDPRSLAQSHILLGGSAGDVKEDFIEVDMSKFMKNEKYKFYCTFPGHYAMMQGEFIIE
;
A
#
# COMPACT_ATOMS: atom_id res chain seq x y z
N MET A 1 10.09 69.30 5.28
CA MET A 1 10.01 68.97 6.73
C MET A 1 9.58 67.51 6.85
N ILE A 2 10.00 66.68 7.81
CA ILE A 2 11.04 66.82 8.86
C ILE A 2 11.52 65.39 9.23
N PHE A 3 12.85 65.16 9.25
CA PHE A 3 13.58 64.14 10.04
C PHE A 3 13.25 62.63 9.82
N LYS A 4 13.95 61.63 10.40
CA LYS A 4 15.40 61.39 10.64
C LYS A 4 15.62 59.98 11.25
N LYS A 5 16.04 59.03 10.40
CA LYS A 5 17.24 58.16 10.57
C LYS A 5 17.56 57.56 11.97
N PHE A 6 17.24 56.27 12.15
CA PHE A 6 17.89 55.26 13.02
C PHE A 6 17.92 53.92 12.24
N ILE A 7 18.94 53.05 12.15
CA ILE A 7 20.24 52.79 12.83
C ILE A 7 20.19 51.78 14.00
N PHE A 8 20.96 50.69 13.82
CA PHE A 8 21.37 49.60 14.74
C PHE A 8 20.31 48.54 15.13
N GLY A 9 20.77 47.29 15.36
CA GLY A 9 19.91 46.18 15.80
C GLY A 9 20.31 44.74 15.47
N ILE A 10 21.47 44.43 14.87
CA ILE A 10 21.90 43.03 14.70
C ILE A 10 22.46 42.50 16.03
N THR A 11 21.67 41.69 16.73
CA THR A 11 22.10 40.98 17.95
C THR A 11 22.03 39.47 17.71
N ILE A 12 23.19 38.85 17.49
CA ILE A 12 23.33 37.40 17.38
C ILE A 12 23.30 36.82 18.81
N TYR A 13 22.23 36.11 19.16
CA TYR A 13 22.21 35.28 20.37
C TYR A 13 22.63 33.84 20.03
N PHE A 14 23.90 33.54 20.28
CA PHE A 14 24.46 32.19 20.21
C PHE A 14 24.75 31.72 21.65
N LEU A 15 23.85 30.92 22.22
CA LEU A 15 24.05 30.28 23.52
C LEU A 15 23.48 28.85 23.48
N ALA A 16 24.38 27.87 23.38
CA ALA A 16 24.06 26.47 23.58
C ALA A 16 24.35 26.10 25.04
N SER A 17 23.40 25.42 25.69
CA SER A 17 23.61 24.62 26.90
C SER A 17 22.51 23.57 26.99
N CYS A 18 22.85 22.31 26.67
CA CYS A 18 21.96 21.17 26.89
C CYS A 18 22.57 20.30 27.99
N THR A 19 22.07 20.43 29.21
CA THR A 19 22.54 19.70 30.38
C THR A 19 21.61 18.53 30.67
N CYS A 20 22.06 17.30 30.39
CA CYS A 20 21.41 16.11 30.91
C CYS A 20 21.80 15.94 32.39
N GLU A 21 20.81 15.90 33.29
CA GLU A 21 21.04 15.62 34.70
C GLU A 21 20.20 14.42 35.15
N ASN A 22 20.88 13.29 35.33
CA ASN A 22 20.30 12.12 35.99
C ASN A 22 20.22 12.39 37.50
N ASN A 23 19.06 12.14 38.12
CA ASN A 23 19.00 11.96 39.57
C ASN A 23 18.17 10.73 39.95
N SER A 24 18.48 10.15 41.11
CA SER A 24 18.06 8.83 41.57
C SER A 24 17.73 8.85 43.07
N LYS A 25 17.12 7.75 43.57
CA LYS A 25 16.46 7.55 44.88
C LYS A 25 15.01 8.09 44.88
N ALA A 26 13.93 7.34 45.14
CA ALA A 26 13.66 6.06 45.82
C ALA A 26 13.45 6.10 47.36
N MET A 27 12.55 5.23 47.84
CA MET A 27 11.98 5.11 49.22
C MET A 27 10.97 6.22 49.60
N LYS A 28 9.92 6.03 50.43
CA LYS A 28 9.25 4.86 51.08
C LYS A 28 7.86 5.30 51.62
N ASN A 29 6.88 4.47 51.99
CA ASN A 29 6.72 3.01 51.85
C ASN A 29 5.38 2.72 51.07
N THR A 30 4.23 2.16 51.51
CA THR A 30 3.82 1.45 52.74
C THR A 30 2.64 0.47 52.44
N GLU A 31 2.83 -0.78 52.83
CA GLU A 31 1.91 -1.89 53.21
C GLU A 31 0.41 -1.96 52.82
N GLY A 32 0.03 -3.17 52.36
CA GLY A 32 -1.33 -3.71 52.23
C GLY A 32 -1.28 -5.17 51.75
N GLN A 33 -1.56 -6.15 52.62
CA GLN A 33 -1.29 -7.58 52.39
C GLN A 33 -2.44 -8.31 51.65
N GLY A 34 -2.16 -9.33 50.82
CA GLY A 34 -3.20 -9.89 49.92
C GLY A 34 -3.07 -11.31 49.33
N LYS A 35 -2.13 -12.16 49.79
CA LYS A 35 -2.06 -13.63 49.57
C LYS A 35 -2.04 -14.24 48.14
N GLN A 36 -0.96 -14.97 47.89
CA GLN A 36 -0.83 -16.27 47.20
C GLN A 36 -2.05 -17.24 47.28
N ASP A 37 -2.24 -18.26 46.43
CA ASP A 37 -1.33 -19.03 45.54
C ASP A 37 -2.06 -19.54 44.26
N LYS A 38 -1.30 -19.91 43.21
CA LYS A 38 -1.22 -21.30 42.68
C LYS A 38 -0.42 -21.39 41.37
N SER A 39 0.62 -22.22 41.35
CA SER A 39 1.40 -22.57 40.15
C SER A 39 1.06 -23.97 39.64
N THR A 40 1.07 -24.16 38.30
CA THR A 40 1.55 -25.37 37.60
C THR A 40 1.67 -25.15 36.09
N GLU A 41 2.72 -25.71 35.48
CA GLU A 41 2.92 -25.88 34.03
C GLU A 41 1.78 -26.71 33.34
N LYS A 42 1.69 -26.93 32.02
CA LYS A 42 2.69 -26.95 30.92
C LYS A 42 2.05 -26.95 29.52
N LYS A 43 2.80 -26.52 28.48
CA LYS A 43 2.52 -26.65 27.01
C LYS A 43 1.23 -25.96 26.51
N SER A 44 1.12 -25.51 25.26
CA SER A 44 2.05 -25.28 24.14
C SER A 44 1.59 -23.97 23.44
N GLU A 45 2.32 -23.26 22.58
CA GLU A 45 3.04 -23.68 21.36
C GLU A 45 4.13 -22.66 20.99
N ILE A 46 5.26 -23.13 20.42
CA ILE A 46 6.24 -22.26 19.73
C ILE A 46 6.51 -22.88 18.36
N ALA A 47 5.68 -22.52 17.37
CA ALA A 47 5.76 -23.05 16.00
C ALA A 47 5.37 -22.03 14.91
N SER A 48 5.46 -20.72 15.18
CA SER A 48 4.99 -19.66 14.26
C SER A 48 5.99 -18.51 14.08
N SER A 49 7.21 -18.81 13.64
CA SER A 49 8.16 -17.77 13.18
C SER A 49 9.20 -18.29 12.17
N LYS A 50 8.72 -18.72 10.98
CA LYS A 50 9.56 -18.94 9.77
C LYS A 50 8.86 -18.64 8.42
N LYS A 51 7.60 -18.16 8.41
CA LYS A 51 6.78 -18.06 7.18
C LYS A 51 6.66 -16.64 6.60
N GLY A 52 6.77 -15.58 7.41
CA GLY A 52 6.59 -14.19 6.95
C GLY A 52 7.76 -13.66 6.11
N GLU A 53 8.98 -13.83 6.62
CA GLU A 53 10.23 -13.35 5.99
C GLU A 53 10.44 -13.89 4.57
N LYS A 54 10.00 -15.13 4.32
CA LYS A 54 10.09 -15.82 3.02
C LYS A 54 9.01 -15.41 2.00
N SER A 55 8.05 -14.56 2.38
CA SER A 55 7.02 -14.03 1.47
C SER A 55 7.49 -12.74 0.81
N ALA A 56 7.93 -11.77 1.63
CA ALA A 56 8.38 -10.46 1.16
C ALA A 56 9.54 -10.52 0.15
N THR A 57 10.47 -11.46 0.30
CA THR A 57 11.55 -11.67 -0.68
C THR A 57 11.03 -12.11 -2.04
N LYS A 58 9.99 -12.96 -2.08
CA LYS A 58 9.37 -13.44 -3.31
C LYS A 58 8.54 -12.36 -3.99
N GLU A 59 7.79 -11.58 -3.20
CA GLU A 59 7.00 -10.43 -3.69
C GLU A 59 7.90 -9.44 -4.44
N MET A 60 9.10 -9.14 -3.94
CA MET A 60 10.04 -8.23 -4.62
C MET A 60 10.72 -8.88 -5.85
N GLU A 61 10.99 -10.19 -5.82
CA GLU A 61 11.53 -10.93 -6.98
C GLU A 61 10.54 -10.95 -8.15
N ASP A 62 9.25 -11.21 -7.88
CA ASP A 62 8.20 -11.18 -8.90
C ASP A 62 7.99 -9.76 -9.45
N ILE A 63 8.03 -8.71 -8.61
CA ILE A 63 7.91 -7.31 -9.07
C ILE A 63 9.06 -6.92 -10.01
N GLU A 64 10.33 -7.14 -9.66
CA GLU A 64 11.46 -6.76 -10.52
C GLU A 64 11.46 -7.53 -11.86
N LYS A 65 10.98 -8.79 -11.84
CA LYS A 65 10.76 -9.59 -13.04
C LYS A 65 9.66 -9.00 -13.94
N VAL A 66 8.50 -8.66 -13.39
CA VAL A 66 7.38 -8.09 -14.18
C VAL A 66 7.71 -6.66 -14.65
N LYS A 67 8.46 -5.89 -13.86
CA LYS A 67 9.04 -4.60 -14.25
C LYS A 67 9.94 -4.70 -15.48
N ALA A 68 10.84 -5.69 -15.54
CA ALA A 68 11.65 -5.94 -16.73
C ALA A 68 10.78 -6.26 -17.97
N LEU A 69 9.72 -7.06 -17.80
CA LEU A 69 8.77 -7.37 -18.87
C LEU A 69 7.96 -6.13 -19.31
N HIS A 70 7.51 -5.30 -18.37
CA HIS A 70 6.83 -4.03 -18.64
C HIS A 70 7.74 -3.08 -19.45
N LEU A 71 9.03 -2.96 -19.08
CA LEU A 71 9.98 -2.13 -19.83
C LEU A 71 10.14 -2.63 -21.27
N ALA A 72 10.29 -3.95 -21.47
CA ALA A 72 10.41 -4.58 -22.79
C ALA A 72 9.11 -4.62 -23.63
N ALA A 73 7.93 -4.49 -23.01
CA ALA A 73 6.66 -4.57 -23.71
C ALA A 73 6.39 -3.39 -24.65
N SER A 74 5.60 -3.64 -25.71
CA SER A 74 5.07 -2.58 -26.60
C SER A 74 4.32 -1.52 -25.80
N GLN A 75 4.42 -0.25 -26.24
CA GLN A 75 3.63 0.85 -25.67
C GLN A 75 2.12 0.62 -25.77
N SER A 76 1.66 -0.17 -26.76
CA SER A 76 0.25 -0.57 -26.90
C SER A 76 -0.19 -1.66 -25.91
N CYS A 77 0.75 -2.37 -25.27
CA CYS A 77 0.47 -3.46 -24.33
C CYS A 77 0.89 -3.12 -22.89
N LYS A 78 0.97 -1.82 -22.55
CA LYS A 78 1.24 -1.37 -21.19
C LYS A 78 0.62 -0.02 -20.86
N ILE A 79 0.48 0.26 -19.58
CA ILE A 79 -0.06 1.49 -19.03
C ILE A 79 0.68 1.87 -17.74
N ILE A 80 0.78 3.17 -17.48
CA ILE A 80 1.16 3.71 -16.16
C ILE A 80 -0.12 4.26 -15.52
N VAL A 81 -0.41 3.84 -14.29
CA VAL A 81 -1.57 4.25 -13.50
C VAL A 81 -1.07 4.86 -12.20
N ASP A 82 -1.34 6.14 -12.01
CA ASP A 82 -1.08 6.83 -10.75
C ASP A 82 -2.27 6.62 -9.79
N SER A 83 -1.97 6.47 -8.51
CA SER A 83 -2.92 6.40 -7.40
C SER A 83 -2.54 7.40 -6.31
N SER A 84 -3.51 8.08 -5.69
CA SER A 84 -3.23 9.28 -4.88
C SER A 84 -4.03 9.36 -3.59
N ASP A 85 -3.61 10.24 -2.67
CA ASP A 85 -4.24 10.49 -1.38
C ASP A 85 -5.71 10.97 -1.49
N GLN A 86 -6.19 11.28 -2.68
CA GLN A 86 -7.58 11.64 -2.98
C GLN A 86 -8.48 10.41 -3.24
N MET A 87 -8.01 9.18 -3.03
CA MET A 87 -8.70 7.93 -3.37
C MET A 87 -9.13 7.90 -4.85
N LYS A 88 -8.16 8.15 -5.75
CA LYS A 88 -8.35 8.14 -7.21
C LYS A 88 -7.28 7.30 -7.90
N TYR A 89 -7.67 6.70 -9.01
CA TYR A 89 -6.75 6.31 -10.08
C TYR A 89 -6.71 7.40 -11.14
N SER A 90 -5.55 7.63 -11.75
CA SER A 90 -5.41 8.49 -12.91
C SER A 90 -4.39 7.98 -13.92
N GLN A 91 -4.53 8.42 -15.17
CA GLN A 91 -3.55 8.23 -16.24
C GLN A 91 -3.27 9.60 -16.85
N ASN A 92 -1.99 9.98 -16.97
CA ASN A 92 -1.58 11.27 -17.56
C ASN A 92 -2.32 12.48 -16.93
N GLY A 93 -2.52 12.45 -15.61
CA GLY A 93 -3.20 13.51 -14.85
C GLY A 93 -4.74 13.54 -14.95
N LYS A 94 -5.40 12.55 -15.56
CA LYS A 94 -6.86 12.46 -15.70
C LYS A 94 -7.42 11.24 -14.96
N ASP A 95 -8.55 11.40 -14.28
CA ASP A 95 -9.27 10.31 -13.60
C ASP A 95 -9.49 9.09 -14.52
N LEU A 96 -8.95 7.93 -14.13
CA LEU A 96 -9.05 6.69 -14.90
C LEU A 96 -10.32 5.95 -14.51
N LYS A 97 -11.33 5.95 -15.39
CA LYS A 97 -12.62 5.24 -15.21
C LYS A 97 -12.85 4.08 -16.19
N THR A 98 -12.04 3.98 -17.24
CA THR A 98 -12.03 2.87 -18.19
C THR A 98 -10.58 2.57 -18.56
N LEU A 99 -10.14 1.33 -18.38
CA LEU A 99 -8.84 0.83 -18.78
C LEU A 99 -9.07 -0.07 -20.01
N LYS A 100 -8.57 0.37 -21.17
CA LYS A 100 -8.68 -0.34 -22.44
C LYS A 100 -7.42 -1.15 -22.72
N VAL A 101 -7.59 -2.38 -23.21
CA VAL A 101 -6.49 -3.28 -23.58
C VAL A 101 -6.73 -3.85 -24.98
N PRO A 102 -5.79 -3.66 -25.93
CA PRO A 102 -5.90 -4.29 -27.25
C PRO A 102 -5.87 -5.81 -27.16
N SER A 103 -6.84 -6.46 -27.79
CA SER A 103 -7.02 -7.92 -27.91
C SER A 103 -5.85 -8.64 -28.61
N ALA A 104 -4.97 -7.89 -29.30
CA ALA A 104 -3.72 -8.38 -29.86
C ALA A 104 -2.63 -8.65 -28.79
N CYS A 105 -2.75 -8.08 -27.59
CA CYS A 105 -1.80 -8.28 -26.50
C CYS A 105 -2.04 -9.65 -25.83
N LYS A 106 -1.05 -10.56 -25.86
CA LYS A 106 -1.10 -11.82 -25.10
C LYS A 106 -0.93 -11.61 -23.60
N LYS A 107 -0.09 -10.64 -23.24
CA LYS A 107 0.13 -10.12 -21.89
C LYS A 107 0.02 -8.60 -21.96
N PHE A 108 -0.55 -7.99 -20.94
CA PHE A 108 -0.63 -6.54 -20.79
C PHE A 108 -0.05 -6.13 -19.42
N TYR A 109 0.64 -4.99 -19.33
CA TYR A 109 1.41 -4.65 -18.12
C TYR A 109 0.98 -3.31 -17.51
N ILE A 110 0.55 -3.32 -16.26
CA ILE A 110 0.18 -2.13 -15.49
C ILE A 110 1.34 -1.77 -14.56
N HIS A 111 1.91 -0.58 -14.72
CA HIS A 111 2.78 0.04 -13.72
C HIS A 111 1.90 0.89 -12.81
N LEU A 112 1.58 0.37 -11.62
CA LEU A 112 0.82 1.09 -10.61
C LEU A 112 1.77 1.89 -9.73
N LYS A 113 1.45 3.16 -9.48
CA LYS A 113 2.29 4.09 -8.72
C LYS A 113 1.49 4.77 -7.62
N HIS A 114 2.08 5.05 -6.47
CA HIS A 114 1.51 5.89 -5.42
C HIS A 114 2.17 7.28 -5.46
N VAL A 115 1.42 8.29 -5.93
CA VAL A 115 1.90 9.68 -6.07
C VAL A 115 1.51 10.58 -4.89
N GLY A 116 0.78 10.03 -3.92
CA GLY A 116 0.54 10.66 -2.61
C GLY A 116 1.73 10.56 -1.66
N GLN A 117 1.55 11.06 -0.44
CA GLN A 117 2.54 11.07 0.65
C GLN A 117 2.07 10.31 1.90
N LEU A 118 0.78 9.99 2.02
CA LEU A 118 0.24 9.29 3.19
C LEU A 118 0.70 7.82 3.25
N PRO A 119 0.81 7.23 4.45
CA PRO A 119 1.37 5.89 4.59
C PRO A 119 0.41 4.79 4.12
N SER A 120 0.96 3.68 3.61
CA SER A 120 0.21 2.49 3.16
C SER A 120 -0.80 1.95 4.19
N ALA A 121 -0.53 2.17 5.48
CA ALA A 121 -1.38 1.75 6.58
C ALA A 121 -2.68 2.58 6.74
N ALA A 122 -2.76 3.76 6.13
CA ALA A 122 -3.88 4.70 6.26
C ALA A 122 -4.50 5.12 4.92
N MET A 123 -3.71 5.11 3.85
CA MET A 123 -4.11 5.47 2.49
C MET A 123 -3.49 4.48 1.49
N GLY A 124 -3.58 3.19 1.79
CA GLY A 124 -2.95 2.15 0.99
C GLY A 124 -3.68 1.93 -0.33
N HIS A 125 -2.93 1.78 -1.43
CA HIS A 125 -3.49 1.50 -2.75
C HIS A 125 -2.92 0.22 -3.35
N ASN A 126 -3.80 -0.64 -3.84
CA ASN A 126 -3.51 -1.82 -4.63
C ASN A 126 -4.44 -1.81 -5.85
N ILE A 127 -4.23 -2.67 -6.85
CA ILE A 127 -5.20 -2.90 -7.93
C ILE A 127 -5.59 -4.37 -8.01
N VAL A 128 -6.87 -4.65 -8.25
CA VAL A 128 -7.44 -5.98 -8.49
C VAL A 128 -8.33 -5.92 -9.74
N ILE A 129 -8.26 -6.94 -10.59
CA ILE A 129 -9.06 -7.07 -11.81
C ILE A 129 -9.83 -8.39 -11.78
N SER A 130 -11.16 -8.31 -11.88
CA SER A 130 -12.07 -9.46 -11.86
C SER A 130 -13.27 -9.24 -12.78
N LYS A 131 -14.12 -10.27 -12.93
CA LYS A 131 -15.49 -10.06 -13.43
C LYS A 131 -16.24 -9.08 -12.54
N GLU A 132 -17.18 -8.32 -13.12
CA GLU A 132 -18.07 -7.43 -12.37
C GLU A 132 -18.91 -8.19 -11.32
N THR A 133 -19.31 -9.43 -11.62
CA THR A 133 -20.13 -10.28 -10.73
C THR A 133 -19.41 -10.80 -9.49
N ASP A 134 -18.08 -10.79 -9.46
CA ASP A 134 -17.28 -11.36 -8.36
C ASP A 134 -16.83 -10.30 -7.33
N VAL A 135 -17.01 -9.01 -7.63
CA VAL A 135 -16.36 -7.90 -6.91
C VAL A 135 -16.67 -7.87 -5.42
N ASP A 136 -17.93 -8.04 -5.02
CA ASP A 136 -18.33 -7.88 -3.61
C ASP A 136 -17.78 -9.00 -2.69
N ASP A 137 -17.69 -10.25 -3.18
CA ASP A 137 -17.02 -11.32 -2.43
C ASP A 137 -15.48 -11.19 -2.48
N LEU A 138 -14.91 -10.71 -3.58
CA LEU A 138 -13.47 -10.45 -3.66
C LEU A 138 -13.05 -9.30 -2.72
N ILE A 139 -13.84 -8.24 -2.60
CA ILE A 139 -13.66 -7.21 -1.56
C ILE A 139 -13.83 -7.84 -0.16
N SER A 140 -14.85 -8.66 0.06
CA SER A 140 -15.06 -9.35 1.34
C SER A 140 -13.89 -10.28 1.72
N LYS A 141 -13.24 -10.94 0.74
CA LYS A 141 -12.03 -11.73 0.93
C LYS A 141 -10.80 -10.86 1.22
N SER A 142 -10.67 -9.75 0.50
CA SER A 142 -9.61 -8.75 0.70
C SER A 142 -9.61 -8.16 2.12
N LEU A 143 -10.79 -7.85 2.65
CA LEU A 143 -10.96 -7.40 4.04
C LEU A 143 -10.52 -8.49 5.06
N ARG A 144 -10.79 -9.77 4.76
CA ARG A 144 -10.36 -10.92 5.60
C ARG A 144 -8.85 -11.19 5.53
N ALA A 145 -8.21 -10.94 4.39
CA ALA A 145 -6.75 -11.02 4.25
C ALA A 145 -6.03 -9.90 5.01
N GLY A 146 -6.62 -8.70 5.04
CA GLY A 146 -6.16 -7.56 5.82
C GLY A 146 -4.76 -7.07 5.44
N LYS A 147 -4.15 -6.24 6.30
CA LYS A 147 -2.81 -5.67 6.06
C LYS A 147 -1.72 -6.72 5.80
N LYS A 148 -1.80 -7.91 6.41
CA LYS A 148 -0.81 -8.99 6.22
C LYS A 148 -0.87 -9.64 4.83
N GLY A 149 -2.02 -9.59 4.17
CA GLY A 149 -2.19 -10.02 2.79
C GLY A 149 -2.34 -8.85 1.81
N HIS A 150 -1.83 -7.66 2.15
CA HIS A 150 -1.92 -6.44 1.33
C HIS A 150 -3.34 -6.03 0.91
N TYR A 151 -4.35 -6.47 1.67
CA TYR A 151 -5.77 -6.45 1.29
C TYR A 151 -6.04 -7.05 -0.10
N LEU A 152 -5.36 -8.13 -0.48
CA LEU A 152 -5.58 -8.85 -1.72
C LEU A 152 -6.51 -10.06 -1.46
N PRO A 153 -7.37 -10.45 -2.42
CA PRO A 153 -8.41 -11.46 -2.17
C PRO A 153 -7.88 -12.89 -2.03
N GLY A 154 -6.69 -13.20 -2.58
CA GLY A 154 -6.12 -14.56 -2.56
C GLY A 154 -6.95 -15.61 -3.32
N ASP A 155 -7.78 -15.18 -4.26
CA ASP A 155 -8.82 -15.97 -4.92
C ASP A 155 -8.59 -16.03 -6.44
N PRO A 156 -8.70 -17.20 -7.11
CA PRO A 156 -8.45 -17.34 -8.54
C PRO A 156 -9.31 -16.46 -9.48
N ARG A 157 -10.42 -15.89 -9.01
CA ARG A 157 -11.26 -14.96 -9.79
C ARG A 157 -10.68 -13.53 -9.83
N SER A 158 -9.65 -13.27 -9.01
CA SER A 158 -8.69 -12.19 -9.22
C SER A 158 -7.80 -12.55 -10.40
N LEU A 159 -8.19 -12.11 -11.61
CA LEU A 159 -7.54 -12.52 -12.86
C LEU A 159 -6.16 -11.86 -13.02
N ALA A 160 -6.02 -10.63 -12.54
CA ALA A 160 -4.75 -9.95 -12.33
C ALA A 160 -4.89 -9.03 -11.11
N GLN A 161 -3.79 -8.82 -10.39
CA GLN A 161 -3.78 -7.99 -9.18
C GLN A 161 -2.36 -7.55 -8.83
N SER A 162 -2.26 -6.54 -7.97
CA SER A 162 -1.04 -6.17 -7.26
C SER A 162 -0.41 -7.34 -6.49
N HIS A 163 0.89 -7.22 -6.29
CA HIS A 163 1.69 -8.05 -5.39
C HIS A 163 1.69 -7.48 -3.97
N ILE A 164 1.65 -6.15 -3.83
CA ILE A 164 1.86 -5.42 -2.57
C ILE A 164 0.92 -4.21 -2.45
N LEU A 165 0.68 -3.77 -1.21
CA LEU A 165 -0.06 -2.53 -0.92
C LEU A 165 0.91 -1.34 -0.97
N LEU A 166 0.67 -0.40 -1.90
CA LEU A 166 1.49 0.79 -2.06
C LEU A 166 1.15 1.89 -1.05
N GLY A 167 2.11 2.76 -0.79
CA GLY A 167 1.94 3.95 0.05
C GLY A 167 2.89 5.09 -0.34
N GLY A 168 2.61 6.28 0.17
CA GLY A 168 3.34 7.50 -0.12
C GLY A 168 4.43 7.86 0.89
N SER A 169 4.49 7.23 2.05
CA SER A 169 5.45 7.61 3.10
C SER A 169 6.84 7.01 2.89
N ALA A 170 7.83 7.53 3.62
CA ALA A 170 9.19 6.97 3.60
C ALA A 170 9.19 5.54 4.17
N GLY A 171 9.72 4.59 3.39
CA GLY A 171 9.73 3.16 3.73
C GLY A 171 8.54 2.36 3.20
N ASP A 172 7.51 3.00 2.63
CA ASP A 172 6.52 2.29 1.81
C ASP A 172 7.10 1.93 0.43
N VAL A 173 6.61 0.84 -0.15
CA VAL A 173 6.79 0.59 -1.59
C VAL A 173 5.88 1.54 -2.36
N LYS A 174 6.44 2.27 -3.32
CA LYS A 174 5.73 3.31 -4.10
C LYS A 174 5.23 2.85 -5.46
N GLU A 175 5.75 1.75 -5.99
CA GLU A 175 5.43 1.26 -7.34
C GLU A 175 5.30 -0.27 -7.37
N ASP A 176 4.36 -0.78 -8.16
CA ASP A 176 4.13 -2.20 -8.42
C ASP A 176 3.95 -2.41 -9.94
N PHE A 177 4.34 -3.58 -10.43
CA PHE A 177 4.29 -3.93 -11.85
C PHE A 177 3.47 -5.21 -11.99
N ILE A 178 2.26 -5.08 -12.53
CA ILE A 178 1.26 -6.15 -12.61
C ILE A 178 1.22 -6.71 -14.04
N GLU A 179 1.38 -8.03 -14.17
CA GLU A 179 1.15 -8.75 -15.42
C GLU A 179 -0.33 -9.17 -15.50
N VAL A 180 -1.00 -8.73 -16.56
CA VAL A 180 -2.35 -9.14 -16.91
C VAL A 180 -2.26 -10.20 -18.01
N ASP A 181 -2.67 -11.43 -17.70
CA ASP A 181 -2.72 -12.52 -18.66
C ASP A 181 -4.05 -12.49 -19.42
N MET A 182 -4.00 -12.06 -20.68
CA MET A 182 -5.20 -11.87 -21.49
C MET A 182 -5.91 -13.17 -21.86
N SER A 183 -5.25 -14.34 -21.71
CA SER A 183 -5.88 -15.65 -21.92
C SER A 183 -6.90 -16.02 -20.83
N LYS A 184 -6.89 -15.33 -19.68
CA LYS A 184 -7.90 -15.48 -18.61
C LYS A 184 -9.22 -14.76 -18.89
N PHE A 185 -9.27 -13.93 -19.93
CA PHE A 185 -10.40 -13.05 -20.21
C PHE A 185 -11.22 -13.54 -21.41
N MET A 186 -12.55 -13.43 -21.30
CA MET A 186 -13.52 -13.90 -22.27
C MET A 186 -14.16 -12.73 -23.00
N LYS A 187 -14.45 -12.90 -24.29
CA LYS A 187 -15.25 -11.92 -25.05
C LYS A 187 -16.68 -11.89 -24.48
N ASN A 188 -17.30 -10.70 -24.50
CA ASN A 188 -18.65 -10.41 -24.00
C ASN A 188 -18.85 -10.55 -22.48
N GLU A 189 -17.79 -10.79 -21.71
CA GLU A 189 -17.81 -10.76 -20.24
C GLU A 189 -17.49 -9.35 -19.73
N LYS A 190 -18.07 -8.94 -18.60
CA LYS A 190 -17.79 -7.62 -17.99
C LYS A 190 -16.72 -7.71 -16.92
N TYR A 191 -15.72 -6.83 -17.00
CA TYR A 191 -14.61 -6.77 -16.06
C TYR A 191 -14.48 -5.39 -15.42
N LYS A 192 -14.00 -5.36 -14.17
CA LYS A 192 -13.65 -4.14 -13.45
C LYS A 192 -12.23 -4.21 -12.92
N PHE A 193 -11.58 -3.05 -12.86
CA PHE A 193 -10.38 -2.83 -12.05
C PHE A 193 -10.75 -1.96 -10.83
N TYR A 194 -10.22 -2.29 -9.65
CA TYR A 194 -10.58 -1.60 -8.41
C TYR A 194 -9.50 -1.70 -7.32
N CYS A 195 -9.51 -0.75 -6.38
CA CYS A 195 -8.75 -0.83 -5.14
C CYS A 195 -9.55 -1.57 -4.07
N THR A 196 -8.90 -2.46 -3.33
CA THR A 196 -9.51 -3.34 -2.32
C THR A 196 -9.14 -2.99 -0.88
N PHE A 197 -8.34 -1.93 -0.67
CA PHE A 197 -8.12 -1.33 0.64
C PHE A 197 -9.47 -0.85 1.23
N PRO A 198 -9.69 -0.96 2.56
CA PRO A 198 -11.00 -0.72 3.16
C PRO A 198 -11.66 0.61 2.77
N GLY A 199 -12.83 0.54 2.13
CA GLY A 199 -13.63 1.68 1.71
C GLY A 199 -13.27 2.29 0.34
N HIS A 200 -12.08 2.03 -0.21
CA HIS A 200 -11.60 2.74 -1.41
C HIS A 200 -12.40 2.42 -2.70
N TYR A 201 -12.98 1.22 -2.83
CA TYR A 201 -13.77 0.76 -4.00
C TYR A 201 -14.86 1.74 -4.46
N ALA A 202 -15.47 2.49 -3.53
CA ALA A 202 -16.54 3.46 -3.82
C ALA A 202 -16.09 4.58 -4.80
N MET A 203 -14.80 4.90 -4.85
CA MET A 203 -14.23 5.91 -5.75
C MET A 203 -13.14 5.33 -6.67
N MET A 204 -12.36 4.37 -6.18
CA MET A 204 -11.27 3.70 -6.89
C MET A 204 -11.76 2.44 -7.60
N GLN A 205 -12.62 2.63 -8.60
CA GLN A 205 -12.99 1.59 -9.57
C GLN A 205 -13.12 2.17 -10.99
N GLY A 206 -13.05 1.28 -11.97
CA GLY A 206 -13.42 1.54 -13.36
C GLY A 206 -13.62 0.25 -14.15
N GLU A 207 -14.08 0.38 -15.40
CA GLU A 207 -14.28 -0.75 -16.32
C GLU A 207 -12.96 -1.21 -16.93
N PHE A 208 -12.75 -2.52 -17.06
CA PHE A 208 -11.64 -3.10 -17.81
C PHE A 208 -12.19 -3.65 -19.14
N ILE A 209 -11.80 -3.05 -20.25
CA ILE A 209 -12.36 -3.31 -21.59
C ILE A 209 -11.28 -3.89 -22.51
N ILE A 210 -11.65 -4.90 -23.29
CA ILE A 210 -10.81 -5.52 -24.31
C ILE A 210 -11.33 -5.11 -25.70
N GLU A 211 -10.45 -4.59 -26.55
CA GLU A 211 -10.79 -4.04 -27.89
C GLU A 211 -10.08 -4.74 -29.06
#